data_AF-A0AAP0NDA6-F1
#
_entry.id   AF-A0AAP0NDA6-F1
#
_cell.length_a   1.000
_cell.length_b   1.000
_cell.length_c   1.000
_cell.angle_alpha   90.00
_cell.angle_beta   90.00
_cell.angle_gamma   90.00
#
_symmetry.space_group_name_H-M   'P 1'
#
loop_
_entity.id
_entity.type
_entity.pdbx_description
1 polymer ?
#
loop_
_entity_poly.entity_id
_entity_poly.type
_entity_poly.pdbx_seq_one_letter_code
_entity_poly.pdbx_strand_id
1 'polypeptide(L)'
;MFVNDCWRKSHGECAFKSLGRLSFQPLSENPLLGPSCSTLDEMGALRQNFLTNKHQTWRLFTCLWLHAGAIHLTVNLCSVVFIGIHLEQEFGSLRIGIIYILSAFCGSLVATLFLQNRPAVSSSSALFGLLGAMLSGLIRNWKFYINKFAALVALICITMINLVLGLLPYVDNFSNIGGFISGFLIGFVLLFSPQLRQASQKKSSLFDYRVKRSIKLKLKLDRPALRSVCLVLFAIILAGCLVAVLHGVNVNQYCSWCQYIDCVPSKWWSCNDKALPCKTMVTGGRLMLTCTGNDNFRVFPFTNISQTRIEDLCSLICS
;
A
#
# COMPACT_ATOMS: atom_id res chain seq x y z
N MET A 1 15.58 -12.74 1.89
CA MET A 1 15.10 -14.09 1.48
C MET A 1 15.53 -15.23 2.42
N PHE A 2 16.19 -14.94 3.55
CA PHE A 2 16.51 -15.99 4.53
C PHE A 2 15.26 -16.50 5.27
N VAL A 3 14.27 -15.61 5.42
CA VAL A 3 13.03 -15.83 6.16
C VAL A 3 11.91 -16.42 5.29
N ASN A 4 11.87 -16.10 3.99
CA ASN A 4 10.92 -16.69 3.03
C ASN A 4 11.53 -17.99 2.46
N ASP A 5 11.22 -19.12 3.10
CA ASP A 5 11.63 -20.46 2.69
C ASP A 5 10.41 -21.38 2.69
N CYS A 6 9.59 -21.27 1.64
CA CYS A 6 8.37 -22.07 1.52
C CYS A 6 8.71 -23.57 1.53
N TRP A 7 9.79 -23.98 0.87
CA TRP A 7 10.17 -25.39 0.76
C TRP A 7 10.35 -26.04 2.14
N ARG A 8 11.08 -25.38 3.05
CA ARG A 8 11.29 -25.88 4.42
C ARG A 8 10.10 -25.62 5.35
N LYS A 9 9.43 -24.48 5.24
CA LYS A 9 8.34 -24.08 6.16
C LYS A 9 6.98 -24.71 5.82
N SER A 10 6.78 -25.12 4.56
CA SER A 10 5.51 -25.68 4.04
C SER A 10 5.66 -27.10 3.47
N HIS A 11 6.74 -27.82 3.81
CA HIS A 11 6.96 -29.23 3.42
C HIS A 11 6.78 -29.52 1.93
N GLY A 12 7.20 -28.61 1.06
CA GLY A 12 7.09 -28.74 -0.40
C GLY A 12 5.69 -28.46 -1.00
N GLU A 13 4.71 -28.05 -0.21
CA GLU A 13 3.45 -27.47 -0.68
C GLU A 13 3.65 -26.00 -1.07
N CYS A 14 4.34 -25.78 -2.19
CA CYS A 14 4.66 -24.45 -2.71
C CYS A 14 4.21 -24.30 -4.16
N ALA A 15 3.89 -23.07 -4.55
CA ALA A 15 3.78 -22.70 -5.96
C ALA A 15 5.19 -22.62 -6.58
N PHE A 16 5.31 -23.03 -7.85
CA PHE A 16 6.57 -23.04 -8.60
C PHE A 16 7.69 -23.84 -7.89
N LYS A 17 7.44 -25.12 -7.62
CA LYS A 17 8.36 -26.03 -6.88
C LYS A 17 9.76 -26.13 -7.49
N SER A 18 9.91 -25.93 -8.80
CA SER A 18 11.20 -25.94 -9.49
C SER A 18 12.17 -24.86 -9.01
N LEU A 19 11.67 -23.80 -8.38
CA LEU A 19 12.48 -22.71 -7.81
C LEU A 19 13.10 -23.06 -6.44
N GLY A 20 12.75 -24.22 -5.86
CA GLY A 20 13.27 -24.69 -4.58
C GLY A 20 13.06 -23.68 -3.45
N ARG A 21 14.14 -23.12 -2.90
CA ARG A 21 14.08 -22.11 -1.84
C ARG A 21 13.36 -20.82 -2.26
N LEU A 22 13.38 -20.51 -3.56
CA LEU A 22 12.75 -19.30 -4.11
C LEU A 22 11.27 -19.52 -4.47
N SER A 23 10.72 -20.69 -4.18
CA SER A 23 9.30 -20.99 -4.40
C SER A 23 8.40 -20.11 -3.53
N PHE A 24 7.18 -19.92 -4.02
CA PHE A 24 6.18 -19.07 -3.38
C PHE A 24 5.18 -19.91 -2.59
N GLN A 25 4.50 -19.26 -1.66
CA GLN A 25 3.38 -19.86 -0.96
C GLN A 25 2.27 -20.24 -1.97
N PRO A 26 1.43 -21.28 -1.70
CA PRO A 26 0.34 -21.64 -2.61
C PRO A 26 -0.53 -20.43 -2.96
N LEU A 27 -0.98 -20.36 -4.21
CA LEU A 27 -1.78 -19.24 -4.72
C LEU A 27 -3.10 -19.05 -3.97
N SER A 28 -3.62 -20.10 -3.33
CA SER A 28 -4.78 -20.01 -2.44
C SER A 28 -4.50 -19.19 -1.19
N GLU A 29 -3.24 -19.14 -0.72
CA GLU A 29 -2.82 -18.43 0.48
C GLU A 29 -2.25 -17.03 0.15
N ASN A 30 -1.48 -16.92 -0.93
CA ASN A 30 -0.99 -15.65 -1.42
C ASN A 30 -1.03 -15.60 -2.96
N PRO A 31 -2.08 -15.01 -3.56
CA PRO A 31 -2.23 -14.96 -5.01
C PRO A 31 -1.18 -14.05 -5.68
N LEU A 32 -0.47 -13.20 -4.93
CA LEU A 32 0.50 -12.23 -5.44
C LEU A 32 1.90 -12.81 -5.65
N LEU A 33 2.06 -14.14 -5.56
CA LEU A 33 3.34 -14.84 -5.56
C LEU A 33 4.23 -14.29 -4.45
N GLY A 34 3.77 -14.45 -3.22
CA GLY A 34 4.44 -13.93 -2.03
C GLY A 34 4.67 -15.00 -0.95
N PRO A 35 5.20 -14.56 0.20
CA PRO A 35 5.39 -15.42 1.36
C PRO A 35 4.07 -15.65 2.12
N SER A 36 4.13 -16.45 3.19
CA SER A 36 3.02 -16.63 4.13
C SER A 36 2.71 -15.37 4.96
N CYS A 37 1.51 -15.31 5.52
CA CYS A 37 1.05 -14.28 6.46
C CYS A 37 2.03 -14.11 7.65
N SER A 38 2.39 -15.20 8.34
CA SER A 38 3.39 -15.19 9.42
C SER A 38 4.77 -14.66 9.00
N THR A 39 5.18 -14.91 7.76
CA THR A 39 6.46 -14.41 7.24
C THR A 39 6.41 -12.90 7.00
N LEU A 40 5.29 -12.36 6.53
CA LEU A 40 5.09 -10.90 6.40
C LEU A 40 5.16 -10.22 7.77
N ASP A 41 4.56 -10.82 8.80
CA ASP A 41 4.67 -10.33 10.18
C ASP A 41 6.10 -10.35 10.70
N GLU A 42 6.84 -11.43 10.46
CA GLU A 42 8.24 -11.53 10.87
C GLU A 42 9.10 -10.45 10.18
N MET A 43 8.80 -10.13 8.92
CA MET A 43 9.52 -9.12 8.14
C MET A 43 9.17 -7.67 8.49
N GLY A 44 8.13 -7.42 9.28
CA GLY A 44 7.77 -6.06 9.70
C GLY A 44 6.52 -5.48 9.05
N ALA A 45 5.60 -6.31 8.55
CA ALA A 45 4.29 -5.84 8.11
C ALA A 45 3.52 -5.15 9.25
N LEU A 46 2.59 -4.27 8.90
CA LEU A 46 1.71 -3.65 9.88
C LEU A 46 0.70 -4.69 10.37
N ARG A 47 0.51 -4.77 11.69
CA ARG A 47 -0.60 -5.47 12.33
C ARG A 47 -0.93 -4.74 13.63
N GLN A 48 -2.22 -4.52 13.90
CA GLN A 48 -2.65 -3.74 15.06
C GLN A 48 -2.07 -4.29 16.37
N ASN A 49 -2.17 -5.60 16.59
CA ASN A 49 -1.69 -6.28 17.81
C ASN A 49 -0.18 -6.03 18.09
N PHE A 50 0.68 -5.98 17.06
CA PHE A 50 2.11 -5.73 17.25
C PHE A 50 2.40 -4.27 17.62
N LEU A 51 1.57 -3.33 17.16
CA LEU A 51 1.72 -1.91 17.42
C LEU A 51 1.18 -1.53 18.80
N THR A 52 -0.01 -2.00 19.17
CA THR A 52 -0.66 -1.65 20.44
C THR A 52 -0.11 -2.45 21.61
N ASN A 53 0.01 -3.78 21.49
CA ASN A 53 0.32 -4.64 22.64
C ASN A 53 1.82 -4.92 22.78
N LYS A 54 2.57 -4.86 21.67
CA LYS A 54 4.04 -5.11 21.67
C LYS A 54 4.87 -3.85 21.40
N HIS A 55 4.22 -2.69 21.25
CA HIS A 55 4.87 -1.39 21.03
C HIS A 55 5.93 -1.37 19.91
N GLN A 56 5.74 -2.16 18.84
CA GLN A 56 6.71 -2.30 17.75
C GLN A 56 6.60 -1.19 16.70
N THR A 57 6.85 0.05 17.10
CA THR A 57 6.69 1.26 16.24
C THR A 57 7.60 1.28 15.01
N TRP A 58 8.72 0.55 15.02
CA TRP A 58 9.60 0.38 13.87
C TRP A 58 8.88 -0.20 12.64
N ARG A 59 7.75 -0.91 12.84
CA ARG A 59 6.91 -1.45 11.77
C ARG A 59 6.31 -0.38 10.87
N LEU A 60 6.06 0.81 11.42
CA LEU A 60 5.58 1.99 10.67
C LEU A 60 6.60 2.46 9.63
N PHE A 61 7.87 2.10 9.80
CA PHE A 61 8.89 2.34 8.80
C PHE A 61 9.03 1.11 7.91
N THR A 62 9.26 -0.08 8.45
CA THR A 62 9.55 -1.26 7.60
C THR A 62 8.46 -1.59 6.59
N CYS A 63 7.18 -1.36 6.91
CA CYS A 63 6.07 -1.63 5.99
C CYS A 63 6.09 -0.81 4.70
N LEU A 64 6.81 0.32 4.64
CA LEU A 64 6.98 1.13 3.44
C LEU A 64 7.83 0.43 2.37
N TRP A 65 8.73 -0.47 2.79
CA TRP A 65 9.62 -1.19 1.87
C TRP A 65 9.14 -2.61 1.57
N LEU A 66 8.20 -3.13 2.36
CA LEU A 66 7.64 -4.46 2.18
C LEU A 66 6.62 -4.50 1.04
N HIS A 67 6.58 -5.63 0.35
CA HIS A 67 5.64 -5.89 -0.73
C HIS A 67 4.94 -7.22 -0.46
N ALA A 68 3.64 -7.30 -0.75
CA ALA A 68 2.83 -8.50 -0.53
C ALA A 68 3.28 -9.73 -1.35
N GLY A 69 3.91 -9.50 -2.50
CA GLY A 69 4.41 -10.55 -3.38
C GLY A 69 5.11 -9.98 -4.62
N ALA A 70 5.61 -10.87 -5.49
CA ALA A 70 6.37 -10.51 -6.68
C ALA A 70 5.55 -9.71 -7.70
N ILE A 71 4.26 -10.03 -7.86
CA ILE A 71 3.35 -9.30 -8.76
C ILE A 71 3.18 -7.86 -8.27
N HIS A 72 2.87 -7.69 -6.99
CA HIS A 72 2.69 -6.38 -6.36
C HIS A 72 3.97 -5.53 -6.45
N LEU A 73 5.14 -6.13 -6.18
CA LEU A 73 6.43 -5.45 -6.34
C LEU A 73 6.65 -4.95 -7.77
N THR A 74 6.41 -5.81 -8.75
CA THR A 74 6.66 -5.48 -10.17
C THR A 74 5.77 -4.34 -10.63
N VAL A 75 4.47 -4.42 -10.35
CA VAL A 75 3.51 -3.37 -10.72
C VAL A 75 3.85 -2.05 -10.02
N ASN A 76 4.06 -2.08 -8.69
CA ASN A 76 4.37 -0.88 -7.92
C ASN A 76 5.66 -0.22 -8.41
N LEU A 77 6.72 -1.00 -8.62
CA LEU A 77 8.00 -0.46 -9.08
C LEU A 77 7.90 0.12 -10.49
N CYS A 78 7.25 -0.57 -11.43
CA CYS A 78 7.02 -0.05 -12.78
C CYS A 78 6.25 1.27 -12.76
N SER A 79 5.19 1.36 -11.94
CA SER A 79 4.39 2.58 -11.78
C SER A 79 5.19 3.72 -11.14
N VAL A 80 5.94 3.44 -10.06
CA VAL A 80 6.80 4.43 -9.39
C VAL A 80 7.89 4.92 -10.34
N VAL A 81 8.52 4.05 -11.12
CA VAL A 81 9.55 4.46 -12.09
C VAL A 81 8.94 5.33 -13.18
N PHE A 82 7.80 4.94 -13.75
CA PHE A 82 7.16 5.69 -14.83
C PHE A 82 6.70 7.09 -14.36
N ILE A 83 5.97 7.16 -13.24
CA ILE A 83 5.45 8.41 -12.69
C ILE A 83 6.55 9.24 -12.04
N GLY A 84 7.44 8.59 -11.28
CA GLY A 84 8.55 9.21 -10.57
C GLY A 84 9.51 9.89 -11.53
N ILE A 85 9.99 9.20 -12.58
CA ILE A 85 10.89 9.81 -13.58
C ILE A 85 10.23 11.04 -14.21
N HIS A 86 8.95 10.97 -14.56
CA HIS A 86 8.23 12.10 -15.13
C HIS A 86 8.20 13.31 -14.19
N LEU A 87 7.84 13.10 -12.93
CA LEU A 87 7.80 14.14 -11.90
C LEU A 87 9.20 14.68 -11.55
N GLU A 88 10.22 13.83 -11.50
CA GLU A 88 11.60 14.23 -11.22
C GLU A 88 12.18 15.10 -12.32
N GLN A 89 11.90 14.78 -13.59
CA GLN A 89 12.30 15.59 -14.73
C GLN A 89 11.65 16.98 -14.71
N GLU A 90 10.40 17.08 -14.24
CA GLU A 90 9.66 18.34 -14.20
C GLU A 90 9.99 19.20 -12.96
N PHE A 91 10.15 18.60 -11.78
CA PHE A 91 10.24 19.33 -10.51
C PHE A 91 11.54 19.11 -9.72
N GLY A 92 12.36 18.14 -10.13
CA GLY A 92 13.63 17.78 -9.50
C GLY A 92 13.50 16.67 -8.46
N SER A 93 14.54 15.83 -8.38
CA SER A 93 14.61 14.65 -7.52
C SER A 93 14.37 14.94 -6.03
N LEU A 94 14.95 16.01 -5.47
CA LEU A 94 14.80 16.31 -4.04
C LEU A 94 13.35 16.52 -3.62
N ARG A 95 12.55 17.25 -4.42
CA ARG A 95 11.15 17.53 -4.09
C ARG A 95 10.29 16.28 -4.19
N ILE A 96 10.53 15.47 -5.21
CA ILE A 96 9.82 14.20 -5.41
C ILE A 96 10.19 13.19 -4.34
N GLY A 97 11.46 13.11 -3.94
CA GLY A 97 11.91 12.28 -2.83
C GLY A 97 11.23 12.64 -1.50
N ILE A 98 11.07 13.94 -1.19
CA ILE A 98 10.35 14.38 0.01
C ILE A 98 8.87 13.98 -0.04
N ILE A 99 8.20 14.21 -1.18
CA ILE A 99 6.80 13.81 -1.37
C ILE A 99 6.65 12.30 -1.20
N TYR A 100 7.55 11.52 -1.83
CA TYR A 100 7.54 10.07 -1.80
C TYR A 100 7.61 9.53 -0.37
N ILE A 101 8.60 9.96 0.42
CA ILE A 101 8.82 9.46 1.79
C ILE A 101 7.72 9.95 2.75
N LEU A 102 7.35 11.23 2.69
CA LEU A 102 6.32 11.77 3.59
C LEU A 102 4.93 11.19 3.31
N SER A 103 4.60 10.97 2.03
CA SER A 103 3.32 10.34 1.68
C SER A 103 3.29 8.88 2.11
N ALA A 104 4.41 8.18 1.97
CA ALA A 104 4.53 6.79 2.41
C ALA A 104 4.34 6.66 3.93
N PHE A 105 4.98 7.55 4.70
CA PHE A 105 4.86 7.58 6.15
C PHE A 105 3.45 7.96 6.60
N CYS A 106 2.86 9.02 6.02
CA CYS A 106 1.49 9.42 6.34
C CYS A 106 0.47 8.33 5.98
N GLY A 107 0.67 7.64 4.85
CA GLY A 107 -0.11 6.46 4.47
C GLY A 107 -0.06 5.37 5.53
N SER A 108 1.13 4.99 6.01
CA SER A 108 1.28 3.97 7.06
C SER A 108 0.58 4.33 8.38
N LEU A 109 0.53 5.63 8.73
CA LEU A 109 -0.19 6.11 9.91
C LEU A 109 -1.70 5.97 9.71
N VAL A 110 -2.22 6.37 8.54
CA VAL A 110 -3.65 6.21 8.21
C VAL A 110 -4.02 4.73 8.20
N ALA A 111 -3.22 3.88 7.56
CA ALA A 111 -3.41 2.43 7.56
C ALA A 111 -3.59 1.90 8.98
N THR A 112 -2.69 2.29 9.90
CA THR A 112 -2.71 1.84 11.31
C THR A 112 -4.03 2.14 12.02
N LEU A 113 -4.72 3.23 11.68
CA LEU A 113 -6.00 3.60 12.27
C LEU A 113 -7.17 2.72 11.82
N PHE A 114 -7.07 2.10 10.64
CA PHE A 114 -8.10 1.23 10.05
C PHE A 114 -7.67 -0.24 9.99
N LEU A 115 -6.47 -0.55 10.48
CA LEU A 115 -5.84 -1.84 10.33
C LEU A 115 -6.62 -2.95 11.05
N GLN A 116 -6.72 -4.09 10.37
CA GLN A 116 -7.40 -5.29 10.86
C GLN A 116 -6.41 -6.27 11.49
N ASN A 117 -6.91 -7.46 11.87
CA ASN A 117 -6.10 -8.56 12.37
C ASN A 117 -5.31 -9.29 11.27
N ARG A 118 -5.03 -8.66 10.13
CA ARG A 118 -4.27 -9.23 9.01
C ARG A 118 -3.03 -8.38 8.72
N PRO A 119 -1.91 -8.98 8.29
CA PRO A 119 -0.73 -8.20 7.95
C PRO A 119 -0.99 -7.35 6.71
N ALA A 120 -0.57 -6.10 6.78
CA ALA A 120 -0.71 -5.13 5.70
C ALA A 120 0.67 -4.54 5.33
N VAL A 121 0.90 -4.37 4.03
CA VAL A 121 2.06 -3.62 3.51
C VAL A 121 1.63 -2.26 2.98
N SER A 122 2.53 -1.28 3.07
CA SER A 122 2.21 0.12 2.76
C SER A 122 3.04 0.68 1.60
N SER A 123 3.79 -0.13 0.86
CA SER A 123 4.71 0.38 -0.18
C SER A 123 4.05 1.18 -1.31
N SER A 124 2.79 0.87 -1.64
CA SER A 124 2.01 1.56 -2.66
C SER A 124 1.59 2.97 -2.25
N SER A 125 1.55 3.31 -0.96
CA SER A 125 1.17 4.65 -0.49
C SER A 125 2.09 5.76 -1.04
N ALA A 126 3.36 5.45 -1.27
CA ALA A 126 4.32 6.36 -1.89
C ALA A 126 3.94 6.67 -3.35
N LEU A 127 3.53 5.65 -4.12
CA LEU A 127 3.02 5.80 -5.49
C LEU A 127 1.75 6.66 -5.51
N PHE A 128 0.81 6.40 -4.61
CA PHE A 128 -0.40 7.21 -4.47
C PHE A 128 -0.08 8.65 -4.08
N GLY A 129 0.94 8.88 -3.26
CA GLY A 129 1.47 10.21 -2.98
C GLY A 129 1.97 10.95 -4.22
N LEU A 130 2.67 10.25 -5.11
CA LEU A 130 3.08 10.82 -6.40
C LEU A 130 1.89 11.14 -7.30
N LEU A 131 0.86 10.27 -7.35
CA LEU A 131 -0.37 10.52 -8.09
C LEU A 131 -1.15 11.73 -7.53
N GLY A 132 -1.25 11.85 -6.20
CA GLY A 132 -1.85 13.02 -5.53
C GLY A 132 -1.07 14.29 -5.83
N ALA A 133 0.27 14.21 -5.82
CA ALA A 133 1.13 15.32 -6.18
C ALA A 133 0.94 15.73 -7.66
N MET A 134 0.83 14.78 -8.60
CA MET A 134 0.47 15.07 -9.99
C MET A 134 -0.86 15.80 -10.10
N LEU A 135 -1.87 15.39 -9.33
CA LEU A 135 -3.18 16.08 -9.32
C LEU A 135 -3.04 17.53 -8.85
N SER A 136 -2.28 17.77 -7.77
CA SER A 136 -2.02 19.12 -7.26
C SER A 136 -1.29 19.99 -8.31
N GLY A 137 -0.33 19.40 -9.02
CA GLY A 137 0.39 20.04 -10.13
C GLY A 137 -0.56 20.40 -11.26
N LEU A 138 -1.39 19.45 -11.71
CA LEU A 138 -2.39 19.64 -12.76
C LEU A 138 -3.39 20.75 -12.42
N ILE A 139 -3.94 20.77 -11.19
CA ILE A 139 -4.88 21.81 -10.75
C ILE A 139 -4.20 23.18 -10.72
N ARG A 140 -2.99 23.27 -10.18
CA ARG A 140 -2.24 24.53 -10.07
C ARG A 140 -1.88 25.13 -11.42
N ASN A 141 -1.64 24.26 -12.40
CA ASN A 141 -1.18 24.59 -13.74
C ASN A 141 -2.28 24.40 -14.81
N TRP A 142 -3.54 24.27 -14.39
CA TRP A 142 -4.69 23.89 -15.24
C TRP A 142 -4.82 24.69 -16.53
N LYS A 143 -4.49 25.99 -16.49
CA LYS A 143 -4.63 26.92 -17.63
C LYS A 143 -3.62 26.67 -18.76
N PHE A 144 -2.61 25.85 -18.54
CA PHE A 144 -1.48 25.71 -19.44
C PHE A 144 -1.33 24.30 -20.03
N TYR A 145 -2.07 23.32 -19.49
CA TYR A 145 -2.18 22.01 -20.10
C TYR A 145 -3.05 22.10 -21.36
N ILE A 146 -2.56 21.54 -22.46
CA ILE A 146 -3.27 21.53 -23.76
C ILE A 146 -4.50 20.61 -23.66
N ASN A 147 -4.33 19.40 -23.12
CA ASN A 147 -5.37 18.38 -23.00
C ASN A 147 -5.75 18.10 -21.53
N LYS A 148 -6.10 19.15 -20.79
CA LYS A 148 -6.38 19.11 -19.34
C LYS A 148 -7.41 18.04 -18.92
N PHE A 149 -8.48 17.87 -19.68
CA PHE A 149 -9.51 16.88 -19.38
C PHE A 149 -9.01 15.44 -19.60
N ALA A 150 -8.24 15.19 -20.67
CA ALA A 150 -7.65 13.88 -20.90
C ALA A 150 -6.62 13.54 -19.81
N ALA A 151 -5.79 14.50 -19.40
CA ALA A 151 -4.85 14.34 -18.30
C ALA A 151 -5.54 14.04 -16.97
N LEU A 152 -6.62 14.76 -16.65
CA LEU A 152 -7.41 14.53 -15.43
C LEU A 152 -8.07 13.14 -15.45
N VAL A 153 -8.73 12.79 -16.56
CA VAL A 153 -9.40 11.49 -16.72
C VAL A 153 -8.38 10.36 -16.62
N ALA A 154 -7.23 10.46 -17.30
CA ALA A 154 -6.17 9.46 -17.20
C ALA A 154 -5.66 9.30 -15.77
N LEU A 155 -5.45 10.40 -15.04
CA LEU A 155 -4.99 10.35 -13.65
C LEU A 155 -6.03 9.69 -12.73
N ILE A 156 -7.31 10.01 -12.90
CA ILE A 156 -8.40 9.37 -12.16
C ILE A 156 -8.46 7.88 -12.51
N CYS A 157 -8.42 7.52 -13.80
CA CYS A 157 -8.43 6.12 -14.23
C CYS A 157 -7.26 5.33 -13.65
N ILE A 158 -6.03 5.86 -13.70
CA ILE A 158 -4.85 5.21 -13.12
C ILE A 158 -5.02 5.04 -11.61
N THR A 159 -5.49 6.07 -10.91
CA THR A 159 -5.71 6.02 -9.46
C THR A 159 -6.75 4.96 -9.10
N MET A 160 -7.87 4.91 -9.82
CA MET A 160 -8.94 3.92 -9.60
C MET A 160 -8.48 2.50 -9.91
N ILE A 161 -7.73 2.29 -10.99
CA ILE A 161 -7.15 0.97 -11.32
C ILE A 161 -6.23 0.51 -10.18
N ASN A 162 -5.38 1.39 -9.65
CA ASN A 162 -4.50 1.03 -8.54
C ASN A 162 -5.28 0.75 -7.24
N LEU A 163 -6.40 1.46 -6.97
CA LEU A 163 -7.26 1.15 -5.82
C LEU A 163 -7.95 -0.21 -5.97
N VAL A 164 -8.38 -0.57 -7.18
CA VAL A 164 -8.94 -1.90 -7.47
C VAL A 164 -7.88 -2.98 -7.29
N LEU A 165 -6.64 -2.74 -7.74
CA LEU A 165 -5.51 -3.64 -7.45
C LEU A 165 -5.19 -3.71 -5.96
N GLY A 166 -5.47 -2.64 -5.20
CA GLY A 166 -5.32 -2.61 -3.75
C GLY A 166 -6.38 -3.42 -2.99
N LEU A 167 -7.41 -3.96 -3.66
CA LEU A 167 -8.34 -4.93 -3.06
C LEU A 167 -7.75 -6.34 -2.95
N LEU A 168 -6.55 -6.55 -3.52
CA LEU A 168 -5.80 -7.81 -3.41
C LEU A 168 -5.28 -7.98 -1.98
N PRO A 169 -5.16 -9.24 -1.50
CA PRO A 169 -4.78 -9.50 -0.12
C PRO A 169 -3.42 -8.88 0.24
N TYR A 170 -3.33 -8.41 1.49
CA TYR A 170 -2.16 -7.77 2.10
C TYR A 170 -1.81 -6.36 1.59
N VAL A 171 -2.47 -5.86 0.54
CA VAL A 171 -2.32 -4.47 0.07
C VAL A 171 -3.35 -3.60 0.78
N ASP A 172 -2.90 -2.51 1.41
CA ASP A 172 -3.78 -1.66 2.23
C ASP A 172 -4.22 -0.40 1.48
N ASN A 173 -5.52 -0.29 1.22
CA ASN A 173 -6.13 0.83 0.50
C ASN A 173 -6.27 2.09 1.36
N PHE A 174 -6.39 1.95 2.69
CA PHE A 174 -6.37 3.11 3.59
C PHE A 174 -5.02 3.83 3.55
N SER A 175 -3.93 3.07 3.45
CA SER A 175 -2.57 3.52 3.24
C SER A 175 -2.46 4.30 1.93
N ASN A 176 -3.04 3.75 0.85
CA ASN A 176 -3.07 4.38 -0.46
C ASN A 176 -3.83 5.72 -0.45
N ILE A 177 -4.99 5.77 0.20
CA ILE A 177 -5.80 6.99 0.35
C ILE A 177 -5.04 8.02 1.18
N GLY A 178 -4.46 7.63 2.32
CA GLY A 178 -3.64 8.50 3.16
C GLY A 178 -2.42 9.06 2.41
N GLY A 179 -1.75 8.21 1.64
CA GLY A 179 -0.65 8.60 0.74
C GLY A 179 -1.10 9.61 -0.32
N PHE A 180 -2.24 9.37 -0.98
CA PHE A 180 -2.78 10.29 -1.98
C PHE A 180 -3.11 11.67 -1.40
N ILE A 181 -3.79 11.73 -0.26
CA ILE A 181 -4.17 12.98 0.40
C ILE A 181 -2.94 13.77 0.83
N SER A 182 -1.97 13.11 1.46
CA SER A 182 -0.72 13.74 1.87
C SER A 182 0.09 14.24 0.67
N GLY A 183 0.27 13.42 -0.37
CA GLY A 183 0.97 13.80 -1.59
C GLY A 183 0.30 14.97 -2.32
N PHE A 184 -1.04 15.02 -2.33
CA PHE A 184 -1.80 16.15 -2.85
C PHE A 184 -1.55 17.46 -2.09
N LEU A 185 -1.56 17.41 -0.75
CA LEU A 185 -1.29 18.58 0.08
C LEU A 185 0.16 19.05 -0.04
N ILE A 186 1.12 18.13 0.09
CA ILE A 186 2.56 18.44 -0.04
C ILE A 186 2.87 18.90 -1.48
N GLY A 187 2.21 18.33 -2.48
CA GLY A 187 2.35 18.73 -3.87
C GLY A 187 2.01 20.21 -4.10
N PHE A 188 0.95 20.74 -3.47
CA PHE A 188 0.67 22.18 -3.50
C PHE A 188 1.76 23.03 -2.85
N VAL A 189 2.43 22.50 -1.81
CA VAL A 189 3.53 23.17 -1.10
C VAL A 189 4.80 23.20 -1.95
N LEU A 190 5.20 22.05 -2.53
CA LEU A 190 6.51 21.86 -3.15
C LEU A 190 6.54 22.02 -4.67
N LEU A 191 5.45 21.75 -5.40
CA LEU A 191 5.41 21.79 -6.87
C LEU A 191 5.12 23.20 -7.42
N PHE A 192 5.79 24.20 -6.85
CA PHE A 192 5.44 25.59 -7.11
C PHE A 192 6.09 26.22 -8.35
N SER A 193 7.19 25.65 -8.81
CA SER A 193 7.89 26.08 -10.03
C SER A 193 8.50 24.86 -10.69
N PRO A 194 8.11 24.50 -11.93
CA PRO A 194 8.79 23.45 -12.66
C PRO A 194 10.25 23.88 -12.88
N GLN A 195 11.18 22.93 -12.82
CA GLN A 195 12.54 23.15 -13.24
C GLN A 195 12.51 23.30 -14.77
N LEU A 196 12.69 24.53 -15.23
CA LEU A 196 12.85 24.83 -16.65
C LEU A 196 14.22 24.30 -17.12
N ARG A 197 14.37 22.98 -17.23
CA ARG A 197 15.42 22.40 -18.06
C ARG A 197 14.89 22.50 -19.48
N GLN A 198 15.67 23.13 -20.35
CA GLN A 198 15.37 23.38 -21.76
C GLN A 198 15.26 22.02 -22.50
N ALA A 199 14.15 21.31 -22.31
CA ALA A 199 13.89 20.04 -22.94
C ALA A 199 13.38 20.30 -24.36
N SER A 200 14.20 19.92 -25.33
CA SER A 200 13.88 19.78 -26.74
C SER A 200 12.44 19.29 -26.95
N GLN A 201 11.66 20.04 -27.73
CA GLN A 201 10.35 19.63 -28.24
C GLN A 201 10.49 18.32 -29.04
N LYS A 202 10.36 17.14 -28.41
CA LYS A 202 10.00 15.90 -29.13
C LYS A 202 9.59 14.74 -28.22
N LYS A 203 8.34 14.75 -27.75
CA LYS A 203 7.42 13.59 -27.71
C LYS A 203 6.07 14.05 -27.17
N SER A 204 4.98 13.74 -27.88
CA SER A 204 3.61 13.96 -27.40
C SER A 204 3.31 13.03 -26.23
N SER A 205 3.60 13.48 -25.00
CA SER A 205 3.18 12.82 -23.76
C SER A 205 1.79 13.31 -23.36
N LEU A 206 1.00 12.46 -22.69
CA LEU A 206 -0.36 12.79 -22.27
C LEU A 206 -0.42 13.95 -21.24
N PHE A 207 0.69 14.23 -20.55
CA PHE A 207 0.84 15.29 -19.55
C PHE A 207 1.64 16.51 -20.03
N ASP A 208 1.60 16.84 -21.33
CA ASP A 208 2.41 17.95 -21.87
C ASP A 208 1.84 19.35 -21.59
N TYR A 209 2.72 20.32 -21.30
CA TYR A 209 2.39 21.69 -20.87
C TYR A 209 2.84 22.75 -21.89
N ARG A 210 2.02 23.78 -22.16
CA ARG A 210 2.38 24.92 -23.03
C ARG A 210 2.91 26.11 -22.22
N VAL A 211 4.19 26.43 -22.36
CA VAL A 211 4.82 27.59 -21.70
C VAL A 211 4.41 28.90 -22.38
N LYS A 212 3.61 29.75 -21.71
CA LYS A 212 3.35 31.15 -22.10
C LYS A 212 4.05 32.11 -21.12
N ARG A 213 4.92 32.98 -21.65
CA ARG A 213 5.91 33.84 -20.95
C ARG A 213 5.34 35.08 -20.23
N SER A 214 4.03 35.33 -20.19
CA SER A 214 3.50 36.71 -20.09
C SER A 214 2.60 37.10 -18.89
N ILE A 215 2.61 36.44 -17.72
CA ILE A 215 1.72 36.84 -16.60
C ILE A 215 2.49 36.88 -15.28
N LYS A 216 3.22 37.98 -15.02
CA LYS A 216 4.19 38.07 -13.92
C LYS A 216 3.72 38.85 -12.68
N LEU A 217 2.53 39.48 -12.64
CA LEU A 217 2.25 40.47 -11.56
C LEU A 217 1.04 40.21 -10.65
N LYS A 218 -0.15 39.78 -11.14
CA LYS A 218 -1.31 39.51 -10.25
C LYS A 218 -1.32 38.13 -9.57
N LEU A 219 -0.42 37.21 -9.96
CA LEU A 219 -0.39 35.80 -9.52
C LEU A 219 0.49 35.55 -8.27
N LYS A 220 1.03 36.61 -7.65
CA LYS A 220 2.15 36.55 -6.69
C LYS A 220 1.72 36.38 -5.23
N LEU A 221 0.49 36.78 -4.86
CA LEU A 221 0.02 36.83 -3.46
C LEU A 221 -0.91 35.66 -3.05
N ASP A 222 -1.72 35.10 -3.96
CA ASP A 222 -2.56 33.92 -3.66
C ASP A 222 -1.76 32.61 -3.52
N ARG A 223 -0.60 32.55 -4.19
CA ARG A 223 0.26 31.36 -4.23
C ARG A 223 1.03 31.06 -2.93
N PRO A 224 1.46 32.02 -2.09
CA PRO A 224 1.98 31.71 -0.75
C PRO A 224 0.89 31.37 0.26
N ALA A 225 -0.26 32.04 0.23
CA ALA A 225 -1.37 31.76 1.16
C ALA A 225 -1.86 30.32 1.04
N LEU A 226 -2.12 29.84 -0.18
CA LEU A 226 -2.52 28.45 -0.43
C LEU A 226 -1.47 27.44 0.08
N ARG A 227 -0.18 27.74 -0.08
CA ARG A 227 0.89 26.86 0.43
C ARG A 227 0.89 26.78 1.95
N SER A 228 0.75 27.92 2.61
CA SER A 228 0.69 27.96 4.07
C SER A 228 -0.53 27.18 4.58
N VAL A 229 -1.69 27.33 3.94
CA VAL A 229 -2.90 26.56 4.30
C VAL A 229 -2.69 25.06 4.09
N CYS A 230 -2.18 24.63 2.94
CA CYS A 230 -1.92 23.21 2.68
C CYS A 230 -0.87 22.62 3.64
N LEU A 231 0.16 23.39 3.99
CA LEU A 231 1.19 22.96 4.94
C LEU A 231 0.61 22.81 6.35
N VAL A 232 -0.20 23.76 6.81
CA VAL A 232 -0.87 23.68 8.12
C VAL A 232 -1.84 22.50 8.16
N LEU A 233 -2.66 22.31 7.11
CA LEU A 233 -3.56 21.17 7.02
C LEU A 233 -2.80 19.84 7.03
N PHE A 234 -1.70 19.73 6.26
CA PHE A 234 -0.86 18.54 6.27
C PHE A 234 -0.26 18.28 7.67
N ALA A 235 0.25 19.31 8.33
CA ALA A 235 0.82 19.19 9.68
C ALA A 235 -0.23 18.75 10.71
N ILE A 236 -1.46 19.28 10.63
CA ILE A 236 -2.58 18.88 11.50
C ILE A 236 -2.95 17.41 11.26
N ILE A 237 -3.07 16.98 10.00
CA ILE A 237 -3.39 15.59 9.67
C ILE A 237 -2.28 14.66 10.16
N LEU A 238 -1.02 15.00 9.88
CA LEU A 238 0.13 14.20 10.30
C LEU A 238 0.21 14.07 11.83
N ALA A 239 0.09 15.18 12.55
CA ALA A 239 0.11 15.19 14.02
C ALA A 239 -1.10 14.45 14.60
N GLY A 240 -2.30 14.66 14.05
CA GLY A 240 -3.52 13.99 14.48
C GLY A 240 -3.44 12.47 14.28
N CYS A 241 -3.01 12.01 13.10
CA CYS A 241 -2.81 10.58 12.84
C CYS A 241 -1.72 10.00 13.75
N LEU A 242 -0.61 10.70 13.95
CA LEU A 242 0.46 10.23 14.84
C LEU A 242 -0.04 10.08 16.28
N VAL A 243 -0.73 11.09 16.82
CA VAL A 243 -1.30 11.05 18.17
C VAL A 243 -2.34 9.93 18.29
N ALA A 244 -3.22 9.76 17.31
CA ALA A 244 -4.24 8.71 17.32
C ALA A 244 -3.61 7.30 17.30
N VAL A 245 -2.56 7.10 16.50
CA VAL A 245 -1.80 5.85 16.46
C VAL A 245 -1.11 5.57 17.79
N LEU A 246 -0.48 6.59 18.40
CA LEU A 246 0.20 6.44 19.70
C LEU A 246 -0.78 6.13 20.84
N HIS A 247 -2.02 6.61 20.76
CA HIS A 247 -3.09 6.26 21.71
C HIS A 247 -3.80 4.94 21.38
N GLY A 248 -3.42 4.24 20.32
CA GLY A 248 -4.01 2.96 19.92
C GLY A 248 -5.47 3.08 19.44
N VAL A 249 -5.86 4.24 18.90
CA VAL A 249 -7.22 4.45 18.38
C VAL A 249 -7.44 3.56 17.17
N ASN A 250 -8.49 2.75 17.21
CA ASN A 250 -8.95 1.95 16.07
C ASN A 250 -10.27 2.51 15.53
N VAL A 251 -10.20 3.17 14.38
CA VAL A 251 -11.35 3.78 13.69
C VAL A 251 -12.25 2.72 13.04
N ASN A 252 -11.70 1.55 12.70
CA ASN A 252 -12.48 0.44 12.14
C ASN A 252 -13.59 -0.04 13.09
N GLN A 253 -13.46 0.17 14.40
CA GLN A 253 -14.52 -0.14 15.38
C GLN A 253 -15.78 0.73 15.22
N TYR A 254 -15.64 1.92 14.63
CA TYR A 254 -16.74 2.87 14.43
C TYR A 254 -17.34 2.81 13.02
N CYS A 255 -16.84 1.91 12.17
CA CYS A 255 -17.18 1.88 10.75
C CYS A 255 -17.36 0.45 10.24
N SER A 256 -18.61 0.02 10.07
CA SER A 256 -18.94 -1.32 9.57
C SER A 256 -18.58 -1.55 8.10
N TRP A 257 -18.51 -0.48 7.30
CA TRP A 257 -18.26 -0.56 5.85
C TRP A 257 -16.78 -0.41 5.48
N CYS A 258 -15.91 -0.01 6.41
CA CYS A 258 -14.50 0.27 6.16
C CYS A 258 -13.74 -0.96 5.64
N GLN A 259 -14.13 -2.15 6.07
CA GLN A 259 -13.56 -3.42 5.60
C GLN A 259 -13.66 -3.60 4.07
N TYR A 260 -14.71 -3.07 3.44
CA TYR A 260 -14.92 -3.21 1.99
C TYR A 260 -14.03 -2.27 1.15
N ILE A 261 -13.44 -1.24 1.74
CA ILE A 261 -12.44 -0.41 1.06
C ILE A 261 -11.16 -1.22 0.86
N ASP A 262 -10.80 -2.04 1.84
CA ASP A 262 -9.54 -2.77 1.86
C ASP A 262 -9.65 -4.15 1.22
N CYS A 263 -10.80 -4.82 1.41
CA CYS A 263 -10.98 -6.17 0.93
C CYS A 263 -12.43 -6.43 0.51
N VAL A 264 -12.61 -6.92 -0.72
CA VAL A 264 -13.91 -7.42 -1.21
C VAL A 264 -13.83 -8.95 -1.34
N PRO A 265 -14.73 -9.72 -0.70
CA PRO A 265 -14.66 -11.17 -0.73
C PRO A 265 -14.90 -11.71 -2.14
N SER A 266 -14.13 -12.74 -2.51
CA SER A 266 -14.07 -13.32 -3.85
C SER A 266 -14.05 -14.85 -3.77
N LYS A 267 -14.27 -15.53 -4.89
CA LYS A 267 -14.05 -17.00 -4.98
C LYS A 267 -12.59 -17.39 -4.73
N TRP A 268 -11.65 -16.45 -4.86
CA TRP A 268 -10.21 -16.68 -4.83
C TRP A 268 -9.53 -16.22 -3.53
N TRP A 269 -10.20 -15.41 -2.71
CA TRP A 269 -9.70 -14.95 -1.41
C TRP A 269 -10.85 -14.48 -0.51
N SER A 270 -10.68 -14.61 0.80
CA SER A 270 -11.67 -14.21 1.81
C SER A 270 -11.20 -13.00 2.60
N CYS A 271 -12.18 -12.23 3.08
CA CYS A 271 -11.97 -11.03 3.87
C CYS A 271 -12.21 -11.22 5.37
N ASN A 272 -12.34 -12.46 5.85
CA ASN A 272 -12.64 -12.72 7.25
C ASN A 272 -11.48 -12.32 8.19
N ASP A 273 -11.71 -11.32 9.03
CA ASP A 273 -10.75 -10.79 10.01
C ASP A 273 -10.74 -11.53 11.35
N LYS A 274 -11.73 -12.39 11.57
CA LYS A 274 -11.81 -13.21 12.76
C LYS A 274 -10.93 -14.43 12.54
N ALA A 275 -9.83 -14.53 13.29
CA ALA A 275 -9.09 -15.76 13.42
C ALA A 275 -10.03 -16.80 14.06
N LEU A 276 -10.79 -17.52 13.24
CA LEU A 276 -11.60 -18.61 13.75
C LEU A 276 -10.63 -19.68 14.28
N PRO A 277 -10.77 -20.10 15.55
CA PRO A 277 -9.95 -21.15 16.07
C PRO A 277 -10.22 -22.44 15.29
N CYS A 278 -9.16 -23.19 15.01
CA CYS A 278 -9.24 -24.50 14.43
C CYS A 278 -8.84 -25.53 15.49
N LYS A 279 -9.44 -26.72 15.43
CA LYS A 279 -8.98 -27.88 16.19
C LYS A 279 -7.92 -28.60 15.37
N THR A 280 -6.84 -28.98 16.02
CA THR A 280 -5.77 -29.80 15.45
C THR A 280 -5.96 -31.24 15.93
N MET A 281 -5.95 -32.18 14.99
CA MET A 281 -5.96 -33.62 15.29
C MET A 281 -4.85 -34.29 14.50
N VAL A 282 -4.05 -35.14 15.16
CA VAL A 282 -2.97 -35.88 14.50
C VAL A 282 -3.33 -37.36 14.51
N THR A 283 -3.50 -37.94 13.32
CA THR A 283 -3.86 -39.35 13.16
C THR A 283 -2.95 -39.99 12.11
N GLY A 284 -2.23 -41.04 12.49
CA GLY A 284 -1.41 -41.84 11.55
C GLY A 284 -0.36 -41.04 10.77
N GLY A 285 0.28 -40.05 11.39
CA GLY A 285 1.29 -39.20 10.74
C GLY A 285 0.73 -38.13 9.81
N ARG A 286 -0.57 -37.87 9.84
CA ARG A 286 -1.24 -36.77 9.12
C ARG A 286 -1.79 -35.75 10.11
N LEU A 287 -1.71 -34.47 9.75
CA LEU A 287 -2.32 -33.38 10.51
C LEU A 287 -3.67 -33.02 9.91
N MET A 288 -4.73 -33.12 10.70
CA MET A 288 -6.07 -32.67 10.35
C MET A 288 -6.37 -31.36 11.08
N LEU A 289 -6.75 -30.34 10.31
CA LEU A 289 -7.23 -29.06 10.84
C LEU A 289 -8.72 -28.95 10.55
N THR A 290 -9.53 -28.74 11.59
CA THR A 290 -10.99 -28.61 11.50
C THR A 290 -11.43 -27.28 12.07
N CYS A 291 -12.21 -26.50 11.32
CA CYS A 291 -12.70 -25.20 11.78
C CYS A 291 -13.80 -25.38 12.83
N THR A 292 -13.79 -24.58 13.89
CA THR A 292 -14.83 -24.70 14.94
C THR A 292 -16.16 -24.03 14.57
N GLY A 293 -16.16 -23.15 13.57
CA GLY A 293 -17.36 -22.41 13.16
C GLY A 293 -18.03 -22.90 11.87
N ASN A 294 -17.31 -23.67 11.04
CA ASN A 294 -17.79 -24.29 9.81
C ASN A 294 -17.23 -25.72 9.78
N ASP A 295 -17.98 -26.72 9.32
CA ASP A 295 -17.51 -28.13 9.22
C ASP A 295 -16.40 -28.37 8.17
N ASN A 296 -15.72 -27.31 7.73
CA ASN A 296 -14.58 -27.39 6.84
C ASN A 296 -13.38 -28.01 7.57
N PHE A 297 -12.78 -29.00 6.94
CA PHE A 297 -11.53 -29.60 7.40
C PHE A 297 -10.57 -29.82 6.24
N ARG A 298 -9.28 -29.85 6.56
CA ARG A 298 -8.23 -30.21 5.59
C ARG A 298 -7.20 -31.11 6.26
N VAL A 299 -6.77 -32.12 5.52
CA VAL A 299 -5.76 -33.09 5.98
C VAL A 299 -4.46 -32.83 5.24
N PHE A 300 -3.38 -32.66 6.00
CA PHE A 300 -2.04 -32.45 5.51
C PHE A 300 -1.17 -33.69 5.74
N PRO A 301 -0.26 -34.04 4.81
CA PRO A 301 0.57 -35.23 4.89
C PRO A 301 1.78 -35.10 5.84
N PHE A 302 1.79 -34.08 6.70
CA PHE A 302 2.88 -33.76 7.62
C PHE A 302 2.34 -33.36 8.98
N THR A 303 3.14 -33.56 10.04
CA THR A 303 2.74 -33.26 11.44
C THR A 303 3.68 -32.27 12.14
N ASN A 304 4.93 -32.15 11.69
CA ASN A 304 5.92 -31.28 12.30
C ASN A 304 5.88 -29.87 11.68
N ILE A 305 4.99 -29.00 12.18
CA ILE A 305 4.89 -27.61 11.75
C ILE A 305 4.86 -26.66 12.95
N SER A 306 5.32 -25.42 12.76
CA SER A 306 5.30 -24.39 13.81
C SER A 306 3.88 -23.95 14.15
N GLN A 307 3.67 -23.47 15.38
CA GLN A 307 2.38 -22.93 15.82
C GLN A 307 1.88 -21.79 14.92
N THR A 308 2.79 -20.90 14.50
CA THR A 308 2.49 -19.81 13.57
C THR A 308 2.02 -20.31 12.20
N ARG A 309 2.53 -21.46 11.74
CA ARG A 309 2.10 -22.07 10.48
C ARG A 309 0.74 -22.74 10.61
N ILE A 310 0.42 -23.30 11.78
CA ILE A 310 -0.93 -23.79 12.08
C ILE A 310 -1.92 -22.63 12.01
N GLU A 311 -1.60 -21.48 12.62
CA GLU A 311 -2.44 -20.28 12.56
C GLU A 311 -2.66 -19.77 11.13
N ASP A 312 -1.60 -19.72 10.31
CA ASP A 312 -1.71 -19.37 8.88
C ASP A 312 -2.69 -20.32 8.15
N LEU A 313 -2.49 -21.63 8.29
CA LEU A 313 -3.33 -22.65 7.63
C LEU A 313 -4.78 -22.64 8.14
N CYS A 314 -4.98 -22.36 9.42
CA CYS A 314 -6.31 -22.27 9.99
C CYS A 314 -7.04 -21.01 9.50
N SER A 315 -6.34 -19.89 9.38
CA SER A 315 -6.90 -18.69 8.76
C SER A 315 -7.32 -18.97 7.32
N LEU A 316 -6.56 -19.78 6.56
CA LEU A 316 -6.89 -20.16 5.19
C LEU A 316 -8.13 -21.08 5.09
N ILE A 317 -8.25 -22.08 5.97
CA ILE A 317 -9.32 -23.09 5.88
C ILE A 317 -10.65 -22.55 6.43
N CYS A 318 -10.58 -21.70 7.45
CA CYS A 318 -11.75 -21.16 8.14
C CYS A 318 -12.25 -19.84 7.56
N SER A 319 -11.59 -19.30 6.54
CA SER A 319 -11.95 -18.04 5.89
C SER A 319 -13.05 -18.19 4.86
#